data_AF-A0A3M0W2S5-F1
#
_entry.id   AF-A0A3M0W2S5-F1
#
_cell.length_a   1.000
_cell.length_b   1.000
_cell.length_c   1.000
_cell.angle_alpha   90.00
_cell.angle_beta   90.00
_cell.angle_gamma   90.00
#
_symmetry.space_group_name_H-M   'P 1'
#
loop_
_entity.id
_entity.type
_entity.pdbx_description
1 polymer ?
#
loop_
_entity_poly.entity_id
_entity_poly.type
_entity_poly.pdbx_seq_one_letter_code
_entity_poly.pdbx_strand_id
1 'polypeptide(L)'
;MNTGMQITGMVSEARQKDNQITYVSMHEAKFQLFDQAPHLIGTDGLRGCYVVLIGSRHGAILAHIGPWHIAADMLQVENLYAATREAYFTPGEVWVVAGQVLDDSEMGKAAERGKAAIMGKLAEMGLPNVPSPGYSFHWWNPEHQPSPEFKDKGTVYAGRINGKYQAWVENRLLFEWN
;
A
#
# COMPACT_ATOMS: atom_id res chain seq x y z
N MET A 1 22.01 2.11 -15.50
CA MET A 1 20.89 3.07 -15.44
C MET A 1 20.02 2.69 -14.26
N ASN A 2 19.63 3.66 -13.43
CA ASN A 2 19.07 3.43 -12.10
C ASN A 2 17.58 3.11 -12.21
N THR A 3 17.19 1.85 -12.01
CA THR A 3 15.82 1.33 -12.15
C THR A 3 14.80 2.12 -11.31
N GLY A 4 15.27 2.71 -10.19
CA GLY A 4 14.44 3.56 -9.35
C GLY A 4 14.00 4.87 -10.00
N MET A 5 14.82 5.53 -10.80
CA MET A 5 14.43 6.83 -11.39
C MET A 5 13.33 6.69 -12.45
N GLN A 6 13.21 5.51 -13.08
CA GLN A 6 12.13 5.21 -14.02
C GLN A 6 10.77 5.04 -13.34
N ILE A 7 10.74 4.65 -12.07
CA ILE A 7 9.53 4.15 -11.41
C ILE A 7 8.65 5.26 -10.80
N THR A 8 9.25 6.29 -10.17
CA THR A 8 8.47 7.48 -9.73
C THR A 8 7.89 8.22 -10.94
N GLY A 9 8.64 8.21 -12.05
CA GLY A 9 8.15 8.57 -13.37
C GLY A 9 6.96 7.70 -13.78
N MET A 10 7.02 6.38 -13.61
CA MET A 10 5.95 5.47 -14.01
C MET A 10 4.59 5.73 -13.35
N VAL A 11 4.46 6.02 -12.05
CA VAL A 11 3.10 6.30 -11.49
C VAL A 11 2.57 7.64 -11.98
N SER A 12 3.43 8.66 -12.04
CA SER A 12 3.09 9.99 -12.53
C SER A 12 2.74 9.98 -14.04
N GLU A 13 3.49 9.23 -14.84
CA GLU A 13 3.30 9.03 -16.28
C GLU A 13 2.16 8.05 -16.58
N ALA A 14 1.95 7.01 -15.78
CA ALA A 14 0.82 6.09 -15.91
C ALA A 14 -0.50 6.77 -15.52
N ARG A 15 -0.48 7.71 -14.57
CA ARG A 15 -1.62 8.57 -14.27
C ARG A 15 -1.99 9.51 -15.44
N GLN A 16 -1.03 9.85 -16.29
CA GLN A 16 -1.27 10.62 -17.52
C GLN A 16 -1.69 9.74 -18.71
N LYS A 17 -1.45 8.43 -18.64
CA LYS A 17 -1.85 7.43 -19.63
C LYS A 17 -2.94 6.56 -19.03
N ASP A 18 -4.17 7.10 -18.99
CA ASP A 18 -5.43 6.63 -18.36
C ASP A 18 -5.79 5.12 -18.42
N ASN A 19 -5.00 4.26 -19.05
CA ASN A 19 -5.24 2.82 -19.18
C ASN A 19 -4.12 1.92 -18.61
N GLN A 20 -3.13 2.46 -17.91
CA GLN A 20 -1.99 1.66 -17.42
C GLN A 20 -2.02 1.35 -15.93
N ILE A 21 -2.76 2.12 -15.13
CA ILE A 21 -2.79 1.98 -13.68
C ILE A 21 -4.19 2.27 -13.12
N THR A 22 -4.64 1.45 -12.18
CA THR A 22 -5.75 1.80 -11.29
C THR A 22 -5.21 2.73 -10.22
N TYR A 23 -5.51 4.02 -10.37
CA TYR A 23 -5.09 5.02 -9.39
C TYR A 23 -6.06 5.06 -8.20
N VAL A 24 -5.52 5.12 -6.99
CA VAL A 24 -6.27 5.21 -5.72
C VAL A 24 -6.07 6.60 -5.13
N SER A 25 -7.15 7.37 -5.01
CA SER A 25 -7.11 8.70 -4.40
C SER A 25 -7.20 8.62 -2.89
N MET A 26 -6.81 9.70 -2.19
CA MET A 26 -7.04 9.83 -0.75
C MET A 26 -8.52 9.57 -0.41
N HIS A 27 -8.75 8.81 0.67
CA HIS A 27 -10.06 8.30 1.12
C HIS A 27 -10.72 7.25 0.21
N GLU A 28 -9.97 6.68 -0.74
CA GLU A 28 -10.43 5.56 -1.56
C GLU A 28 -9.72 4.27 -1.20
N ALA A 29 -10.43 3.16 -1.41
CA ALA A 29 -9.86 1.83 -1.54
C ALA A 29 -10.32 1.21 -2.87
N LYS A 30 -9.43 0.54 -3.59
CA LYS A 30 -9.76 -0.16 -4.84
C LYS A 30 -9.13 -1.54 -4.87
N PHE A 31 -9.79 -2.45 -5.58
CA PHE A 31 -9.27 -3.76 -5.93
C PHE A 31 -8.88 -3.78 -7.41
N GLN A 32 -7.73 -4.37 -7.73
CA GLN A 32 -7.28 -4.57 -9.11
C GLN A 32 -6.84 -6.01 -9.32
N LEU A 33 -7.39 -6.67 -10.34
CA LEU A 33 -6.88 -7.93 -10.86
C LEU A 33 -5.68 -7.69 -11.77
N PHE A 34 -4.63 -8.48 -11.61
CA PHE A 34 -3.42 -8.32 -12.40
C PHE A 34 -3.43 -9.07 -13.74
N ASP A 35 -4.41 -9.94 -13.97
CA ASP A 35 -4.63 -10.61 -15.26
C ASP A 35 -5.40 -9.76 -16.28
N GLN A 36 -6.03 -8.68 -15.81
CA GLN A 36 -6.76 -7.71 -16.62
C GLN A 36 -6.04 -6.37 -16.65
N ALA A 37 -6.09 -5.69 -17.79
CA ALA A 37 -5.64 -4.30 -17.84
C ALA A 37 -6.62 -3.42 -17.03
N PRO A 38 -6.13 -2.45 -16.24
CA PRO A 38 -4.72 -2.14 -15.99
C PRO A 38 -4.06 -3.16 -15.04
N HIS A 39 -2.84 -3.61 -15.37
CA HIS A 39 -2.12 -4.61 -14.58
C HIS A 39 -1.46 -4.05 -13.31
N LEU A 40 -1.67 -2.77 -13.00
CA LEU A 40 -1.05 -2.03 -11.91
C LEU A 40 -2.13 -1.31 -11.11
N ILE A 41 -1.91 -1.19 -9.81
CA ILE A 41 -2.67 -0.34 -8.89
C ILE A 41 -1.70 0.54 -8.12
N GLY A 42 -2.00 1.82 -7.90
CA GLY A 42 -1.10 2.71 -7.18
C GLY A 42 -1.74 3.97 -6.62
N THR A 43 -1.00 4.64 -5.74
CA THR A 43 -1.35 5.92 -5.13
C THR A 43 -0.10 6.78 -4.98
N ASP A 44 -0.27 8.10 -5.03
CA ASP A 44 0.75 9.09 -4.68
C ASP A 44 0.27 10.02 -3.54
N GLY A 45 1.09 11.00 -3.15
CA GLY A 45 0.69 12.07 -2.22
C GLY A 45 0.55 11.64 -0.75
N LEU A 46 1.20 10.57 -0.32
CA LEU A 46 0.97 9.95 1.00
C LEU A 46 1.47 10.74 2.23
N ARG A 47 2.06 11.93 2.07
CA ARG A 47 2.62 12.69 3.21
C ARG A 47 1.52 13.01 4.24
N GLY A 48 1.70 12.55 5.47
CA GLY A 48 0.75 12.67 6.57
C GLY A 48 -0.41 11.66 6.52
N CYS A 49 -0.55 10.92 5.42
CA CYS A 49 -1.58 9.90 5.21
C CYS A 49 -1.02 8.49 5.48
N TYR A 50 -1.93 7.52 5.59
CA TYR A 50 -1.58 6.11 5.67
C TYR A 50 -1.89 5.42 4.36
N VAL A 51 -1.27 4.26 4.16
CA VAL A 51 -1.54 3.36 3.06
C VAL A 51 -1.80 1.97 3.59
N VAL A 52 -2.71 1.24 2.94
CA VAL A 52 -2.92 -0.19 3.16
C VAL A 52 -2.93 -0.88 1.81
N LEU A 53 -2.05 -1.86 1.62
CA LEU A 53 -2.00 -2.74 0.45
C LEU A 53 -2.19 -4.18 0.92
N ILE A 54 -3.17 -4.89 0.36
CA ILE A 54 -3.40 -6.32 0.56
C ILE A 54 -3.25 -6.97 -0.81
N GLY A 55 -2.16 -7.71 -1.04
CA GLY A 55 -1.82 -8.32 -2.32
C GLY A 55 -1.97 -9.84 -2.30
N SER A 56 -2.18 -10.41 -3.48
CA SER A 56 -2.10 -11.85 -3.79
C SER A 56 -1.50 -12.08 -5.18
N ARG A 57 -1.40 -13.34 -5.62
CA ARG A 57 -1.04 -13.69 -7.01
C ARG A 57 -2.05 -13.21 -8.05
N HIS A 58 -3.29 -12.95 -7.65
CA HIS A 58 -4.37 -12.63 -8.57
C HIS A 58 -4.64 -11.13 -8.68
N GLY A 59 -4.39 -10.38 -7.61
CA GLY A 59 -4.68 -8.96 -7.57
C GLY A 59 -4.26 -8.32 -6.26
N ALA A 60 -4.64 -7.05 -6.08
CA ALA A 60 -4.42 -6.35 -4.82
C ALA A 60 -5.53 -5.36 -4.50
N ILE A 61 -5.80 -5.19 -3.21
CA ILE A 61 -6.52 -4.06 -2.65
C ILE A 61 -5.49 -3.02 -2.24
N LEU A 62 -5.64 -1.78 -2.70
CA LEU A 62 -4.85 -0.64 -2.25
C LEU A 62 -5.79 0.44 -1.73
N ALA A 63 -5.44 1.03 -0.59
CA ALA A 63 -6.19 2.10 0.05
C ALA A 63 -5.27 3.23 0.49
N HIS A 64 -5.68 4.46 0.19
CA HIS A 64 -5.04 5.68 0.64
C HIS A 64 -5.89 6.26 1.76
N ILE A 65 -5.43 6.08 2.99
CA ILE A 65 -6.16 6.39 4.21
C ILE A 65 -5.78 7.78 4.68
N GLY A 66 -6.74 8.68 4.81
CA GLY A 66 -6.45 10.02 5.29
C GLY A 66 -6.17 10.06 6.81
N PRO A 67 -5.49 11.11 7.30
CA PRO A 67 -5.08 11.21 8.70
C PRO A 67 -6.22 11.26 9.72
N TRP A 68 -7.42 11.65 9.29
CA TRP A 68 -8.55 11.94 10.20
C TRP A 68 -9.74 10.99 10.04
N HIS A 69 -9.83 10.22 8.95
CA HIS A 69 -11.00 9.41 8.58
C HIS A 69 -10.72 7.90 8.58
N ILE A 70 -9.77 7.47 9.41
CA ILE A 70 -9.19 6.13 9.40
C ILE A 70 -10.23 5.02 9.50
N ALA A 71 -11.21 5.15 10.40
CA ALA A 71 -12.24 4.13 10.58
C ALA A 71 -13.16 4.01 9.35
N ALA A 72 -13.54 5.13 8.75
CA ALA A 72 -14.40 5.15 7.56
C ALA A 72 -13.65 4.61 6.33
N ASP A 73 -12.38 4.99 6.17
CA ASP A 73 -11.54 4.53 5.08
C ASP A 73 -11.25 3.01 5.21
N MET A 74 -10.97 2.52 6.43
CA MET A 74 -10.76 1.09 6.69
C MET A 74 -12.02 0.25 6.50
N LEU A 75 -13.22 0.81 6.71
CA LEU A 75 -14.47 0.12 6.40
C LEU A 75 -14.57 -0.22 4.90
N GLN A 76 -14.05 0.65 4.02
CA GLN A 76 -13.98 0.36 2.59
C GLN A 76 -13.05 -0.82 2.30
N VAL A 77 -11.89 -0.87 2.97
CA VAL A 77 -10.92 -1.97 2.87
C VAL A 77 -11.54 -3.28 3.33
N GLU A 78 -12.22 -3.26 4.48
CA GLU A 78 -12.92 -4.41 5.04
C GLU A 78 -13.99 -4.94 4.08
N ASN A 79 -14.84 -4.06 3.55
CA ASN A 79 -15.90 -4.43 2.61
C ASN A 79 -15.33 -5.02 1.30
N LEU A 80 -14.28 -4.39 0.74
CA LEU A 80 -13.63 -4.91 -0.47
C LEU A 80 -12.97 -6.26 -0.22
N TYR A 81 -12.28 -6.43 0.89
CA TYR A 81 -11.65 -7.70 1.24
C TYR A 81 -12.70 -8.77 1.46
N ALA A 82 -13.78 -8.50 2.20
CA ALA A 82 -14.88 -9.44 2.38
C ALA A 82 -15.51 -9.87 1.05
N ALA A 83 -15.67 -8.94 0.10
CA ALA A 83 -16.25 -9.22 -1.22
C ALA A 83 -15.32 -10.01 -2.15
N THR A 84 -13.99 -9.89 -1.98
CA THR A 84 -12.99 -10.43 -2.92
C THR A 84 -12.23 -11.64 -2.37
N ARG A 85 -12.24 -11.84 -1.04
CA ARG A 85 -11.35 -12.81 -0.37
C ARG A 85 -11.50 -14.24 -0.86
N GLU A 86 -12.74 -14.70 -1.08
CA GLU A 86 -13.01 -16.09 -1.46
C GLU A 86 -12.50 -16.41 -2.87
N ALA A 87 -12.46 -15.40 -3.74
CA ALA A 87 -12.03 -15.56 -5.12
C ALA A 87 -10.53 -15.31 -5.32
N TYR A 88 -9.93 -14.41 -4.54
CA TYR A 88 -8.61 -13.85 -4.88
C TYR A 88 -7.59 -13.84 -3.74
N PHE A 89 -7.98 -14.10 -2.48
CA PHE A 89 -7.09 -14.00 -1.32
C PHE A 89 -7.10 -15.30 -0.50
N THR A 90 -6.48 -16.34 -1.06
CA THR A 90 -6.32 -17.64 -0.39
C THR A 90 -5.44 -17.50 0.86
N PRO A 91 -5.84 -18.08 2.00
CA PRO A 91 -5.01 -18.09 3.21
C PRO A 91 -3.60 -18.66 2.92
N GLY A 92 -2.57 -17.92 3.31
CA GLY A 92 -1.16 -18.27 3.05
C GLY A 92 -0.58 -17.66 1.75
N GLU A 93 -1.39 -16.99 0.94
CA GLU A 93 -0.97 -16.30 -0.30
C GLU A 93 -1.36 -14.81 -0.29
N VAL A 94 -1.45 -14.24 0.92
CA VAL A 94 -1.82 -12.84 1.14
C VAL A 94 -0.66 -12.08 1.75
N TRP A 95 -0.32 -10.96 1.15
CA TRP A 95 0.71 -10.04 1.63
C TRP A 95 0.07 -8.72 2.05
N VAL A 96 0.47 -8.19 3.20
CA VAL A 96 -0.10 -6.93 3.72
C VAL A 96 1.01 -5.93 3.97
N VAL A 97 0.85 -4.73 3.43
CA VAL A 97 1.64 -3.53 3.76
C VAL A 97 0.70 -2.53 4.38
N ALA A 98 1.06 -1.99 5.53
CA ALA A 98 0.46 -0.77 6.03
C ALA A 98 1.55 0.15 6.56
N GLY A 99 1.39 1.45 6.37
CA GLY A 99 2.40 2.41 6.81
C GLY A 99 1.93 3.85 6.70
N GLN A 100 2.71 4.76 7.26
CA GLN A 100 2.49 6.19 7.18
C GLN A 100 3.73 6.88 6.62
N VAL A 101 3.53 7.86 5.74
CA VAL A 101 4.63 8.69 5.25
C VAL A 101 4.67 9.96 6.07
N LEU A 102 5.62 10.08 6.98
CA LEU A 102 5.69 11.20 7.93
C LEU A 102 6.78 12.21 7.57
N ASP A 103 6.54 13.44 8.01
CA ASP A 103 7.48 14.57 8.12
C ASP A 103 7.48 15.03 9.60
N ASP A 104 8.40 15.90 10.01
CA ASP A 104 8.62 16.43 11.38
C ASP A 104 7.46 17.29 11.93
N SER A 105 6.22 17.03 11.51
CA SER A 105 5.02 17.81 11.82
C SER A 105 4.22 17.24 13.00
N GLU A 106 3.37 18.07 13.61
CA GLU A 106 2.41 17.69 14.65
C GLU A 106 1.46 16.54 14.23
N MET A 107 1.27 16.31 12.93
CA MET A 107 0.54 15.14 12.40
C MET A 107 1.22 13.80 12.74
N GLY A 108 2.52 13.81 13.05
CA GLY A 108 3.27 12.64 13.53
C GLY A 108 2.78 12.08 14.88
N LYS A 109 2.10 12.86 15.72
CA LYS A 109 1.49 12.35 16.98
C LYS A 109 0.16 11.63 16.74
N ALA A 110 -0.54 11.92 15.63
CA ALA A 110 -1.72 11.17 15.21
C ALA A 110 -1.34 9.77 14.68
N ALA A 111 -0.08 9.56 14.31
CA ALA A 111 0.49 8.33 13.78
C ALA A 111 0.13 7.09 14.59
N GLU A 112 0.39 7.10 15.91
CA GLU A 112 0.18 5.93 16.78
C GLU A 112 -1.31 5.56 16.93
N ARG A 113 -2.21 6.55 16.95
CA ARG A 113 -3.66 6.27 16.95
C ARG A 113 -4.09 5.63 15.64
N GLY A 114 -3.61 6.14 14.51
CA GLY A 114 -3.93 5.57 13.22
C GLY A 114 -3.36 4.18 13.01
N LYS A 115 -2.14 3.93 13.47
CA LYS A 115 -1.51 2.62 13.52
C LYS A 115 -2.37 1.61 14.27
N ALA A 116 -2.74 1.92 15.51
CA ALA A 116 -3.51 1.01 16.34
C ALA A 116 -4.87 0.68 15.70
N ALA A 117 -5.53 1.68 15.12
CA ALA A 117 -6.80 1.49 14.43
C ALA A 117 -6.68 0.61 13.18
N ILE A 118 -5.70 0.89 12.31
CA ILE A 118 -5.47 0.12 11.08
C ILE A 118 -5.10 -1.33 11.43
N MET A 119 -4.16 -1.52 12.36
CA MET A 119 -3.71 -2.85 12.77
C MET A 119 -4.81 -3.65 13.45
N GLY A 120 -5.62 -3.02 14.31
CA GLY A 120 -6.78 -3.64 14.92
C GLY A 120 -7.76 -4.15 13.86
N LYS A 121 -8.05 -3.32 12.85
CA LYS A 121 -8.94 -3.70 11.75
C LYS A 121 -8.39 -4.83 10.88
N LEU A 122 -7.11 -4.79 10.51
CA LEU A 122 -6.49 -5.89 9.75
C LEU A 122 -6.53 -7.22 10.54
N ALA A 123 -6.35 -7.18 11.85
CA ALA A 123 -6.47 -8.36 12.71
C ALA A 123 -7.91 -8.89 12.78
N GLU A 124 -8.90 -8.01 12.92
CA GLU A 124 -10.34 -8.36 12.90
C GLU A 124 -10.74 -9.04 11.57
N MET A 125 -10.14 -8.61 10.45
CA MET A 125 -10.35 -9.21 9.13
C MET A 125 -9.75 -10.62 8.99
N GLY A 126 -9.06 -11.13 10.02
CA GLY A 126 -8.45 -12.45 10.02
C GLY A 126 -7.29 -12.57 9.05
N LEU A 127 -6.59 -11.46 8.76
CA LEU A 127 -5.30 -11.44 8.08
C LEU A 127 -4.25 -11.81 9.13
N PRO A 128 -4.02 -13.13 9.37
CA PRO A 128 -3.37 -13.59 10.58
C PRO A 128 -1.85 -13.48 10.40
N ASN A 129 -1.14 -13.12 11.47
CA ASN A 129 0.32 -13.23 11.55
C ASN A 129 1.10 -12.41 10.53
N VAL A 130 1.43 -11.18 10.93
CA VAL A 130 2.55 -10.44 10.36
C VAL A 130 3.84 -10.52 11.23
N PRO A 131 4.53 -11.68 11.34
CA PRO A 131 5.92 -11.72 11.79
C PRO A 131 6.90 -11.87 10.60
N SER A 132 7.85 -10.94 10.54
CA SER A 132 9.08 -10.86 9.72
C SER A 132 9.69 -12.23 9.34
N PRO A 133 10.32 -12.40 8.15
CA PRO A 133 11.11 -11.38 7.43
C PRO A 133 10.46 -10.77 6.19
N GLY A 134 9.25 -11.19 5.80
CA GLY A 134 8.56 -10.70 4.60
C GLY A 134 7.73 -9.43 4.80
N TYR A 135 8.09 -8.56 5.75
CA TYR A 135 7.26 -7.44 6.18
C TYR A 135 8.08 -6.17 6.39
N SER A 136 7.64 -5.07 5.77
CA SER A 136 8.26 -3.76 5.89
C SER A 136 7.25 -2.77 6.44
N PHE A 137 7.10 -2.72 7.77
CA PHE A 137 6.42 -1.64 8.47
C PHE A 137 7.42 -0.54 8.78
N HIS A 138 7.14 0.70 8.36
CA HIS A 138 8.00 1.83 8.68
C HIS A 138 7.17 2.94 9.29
N TRP A 139 7.36 3.11 10.59
CA TRP A 139 6.84 4.22 11.37
C TRP A 139 8.00 5.16 11.67
N TRP A 140 7.74 6.46 11.57
CA TRP A 140 8.65 7.46 12.11
C TRP A 140 8.83 7.23 13.61
N ASN A 141 10.07 7.22 14.07
CA ASN A 141 10.40 7.25 15.49
C ASN A 141 11.20 8.55 15.73
N PRO A 142 10.83 9.43 16.69
CA PRO A 142 11.59 10.65 16.92
C PRO A 142 13.07 10.42 17.32
N GLU A 143 13.43 9.23 17.79
CA GLU A 143 14.82 8.83 18.08
C GLU A 143 15.48 8.07 16.92
N HIS A 144 14.70 7.57 15.95
CA HIS A 144 15.23 6.99 14.71
C HIS A 144 14.75 7.82 13.54
N GLN A 145 15.67 8.59 12.93
CA GLN A 145 15.47 9.10 11.58
C GLN A 145 14.75 8.04 10.75
N PRO A 146 13.71 8.41 9.96
CA PRO A 146 12.99 7.46 9.14
C PRO A 146 14.06 6.66 8.44
N SER A 147 13.98 5.31 8.49
CA SER A 147 14.97 4.47 7.82
C SER A 147 15.30 5.16 6.50
N PRO A 148 16.58 5.36 6.12
CA PRO A 148 16.95 6.09 4.90
C PRO A 148 16.18 5.61 3.67
N GLU A 149 15.61 4.42 3.79
CA GLU A 149 14.64 3.88 2.89
C GLU A 149 13.30 4.60 2.73
N PHE A 150 12.60 5.10 3.76
CA PHE A 150 11.27 5.72 3.64
C PHE A 150 11.26 7.26 3.58
N LYS A 151 12.43 7.90 3.65
CA LYS A 151 12.55 9.35 3.48
C LYS A 151 12.07 9.74 2.07
N ASP A 152 11.14 10.68 2.00
CA ASP A 152 10.46 11.17 0.78
C ASP A 152 9.38 10.28 0.13
N LYS A 153 9.02 9.12 0.73
CA LYS A 153 8.24 8.04 0.09
C LYS A 153 6.76 8.29 -0.27
N GLY A 154 6.47 9.23 -1.15
CA GLY A 154 5.12 9.67 -1.49
C GLY A 154 4.29 8.74 -2.37
N THR A 155 4.78 7.56 -2.79
CA THR A 155 4.09 6.69 -3.77
C THR A 155 4.09 5.22 -3.36
N VAL A 156 3.00 4.50 -3.59
CA VAL A 156 2.90 3.03 -3.45
C VAL A 156 2.23 2.47 -4.69
N TYR A 157 2.71 1.34 -5.20
CA TYR A 157 2.01 0.60 -6.26
C TYR A 157 2.27 -0.90 -6.20
N ALA A 158 1.40 -1.68 -6.82
CA ALA A 158 1.55 -3.11 -6.98
C ALA A 158 1.02 -3.57 -8.33
N GLY A 159 1.55 -4.69 -8.84
CA GLY A 159 1.00 -5.34 -10.02
C GLY A 159 2.03 -6.11 -10.83
N ARG A 160 1.67 -6.43 -12.08
CA ARG A 160 2.49 -7.26 -12.96
C ARG A 160 3.48 -6.42 -13.76
N ILE A 161 4.77 -6.53 -13.43
CA ILE A 161 5.86 -5.75 -14.01
C ILE A 161 6.91 -6.72 -14.53
N ASN A 162 7.27 -6.60 -15.80
CA ASN A 162 8.24 -7.48 -16.47
C ASN A 162 7.97 -8.98 -16.26
N GLY A 163 6.68 -9.36 -16.28
CA GLY A 163 6.22 -10.74 -16.13
C GLY A 163 6.14 -11.25 -14.69
N LYS A 164 6.54 -10.45 -13.69
CA LYS A 164 6.50 -10.79 -12.27
C LYS A 164 5.50 -9.95 -11.52
N TYR A 165 4.96 -10.46 -10.43
CA TYR A 165 4.12 -9.66 -9.55
C TYR A 165 4.99 -8.98 -8.50
N GLN A 166 4.81 -7.68 -8.36
CA GLN A 166 5.67 -6.86 -7.53
C GLN A 166 4.85 -5.81 -6.80
N ALA A 167 5.27 -5.51 -5.58
CA ALA A 167 4.79 -4.37 -4.79
C ALA A 167 5.97 -3.45 -4.49
N TRP A 168 5.76 -2.16 -4.62
CA TRP A 168 6.78 -1.15 -4.51
C TRP A 168 6.30 0.03 -3.69
N VAL A 169 7.23 0.66 -2.97
CA VAL A 169 7.04 1.99 -2.40
C VAL A 169 8.09 2.89 -2.99
N GLU A 170 7.61 3.87 -3.75
CA GLU A 170 8.38 4.60 -4.73
C GLU A 170 9.24 3.65 -5.55
N ASN A 171 10.54 3.63 -5.30
CA ASN A 171 11.55 3.00 -6.12
C ASN A 171 12.15 1.77 -5.47
N ARG A 172 11.52 1.27 -4.40
CA ARG A 172 11.99 0.11 -3.66
C ARG A 172 10.96 -1.01 -3.76
N LEU A 173 11.42 -2.13 -4.30
CA LEU A 173 10.70 -3.37 -4.30
C LEU A 173 10.51 -3.80 -2.85
N LEU A 174 9.27 -3.87 -2.40
CA LEU A 174 8.95 -4.47 -1.11
C LEU A 174 8.93 -5.98 -1.24
N PHE A 175 8.13 -6.48 -2.19
CA PHE A 175 7.95 -7.91 -2.41
C PHE A 175 7.88 -8.18 -3.90
N GLU A 176 8.53 -9.25 -4.31
CA GLU A 176 8.36 -9.87 -5.62
C GLU A 176 7.89 -11.29 -5.38
N TRP A 177 6.92 -11.73 -6.17
CA TRP A 177 6.44 -13.09 -6.14
C TRP A 177 6.16 -13.61 -7.56
N ASN A 178 6.26 -14.94 -7.67
CA ASN A 178 5.99 -15.69 -8.90
C ASN A 178 4.54 -16.17 -8.92
#